data_AF-A0AAP5I2M7-F1
#
_entry.id   AF-A0AAP5I2M7-F1
#
_cell.length_a   1.000
_cell.length_b   1.000
_cell.length_c   1.000
_cell.angle_alpha   90.00
_cell.angle_beta   90.00
_cell.angle_gamma   90.00
#
_symmetry.space_group_name_H-M   'P 1'
#
loop_
_entity.id
_entity.type
_entity.pdbx_description
1 polymer ?
#
loop_
_entity_poly.entity_id
_entity_poly.type
_entity_poly.pdbx_seq_one_letter_code
_entity_poly.pdbx_strand_id
1 'polypeptide(L)'
;MIENSEMQDEPEHLKTIRDRLLNMESYFFEMLKLYQKILCQREVVAVDSQEQRELLLSGLVIKQEGNLRVHNCIYELVFDADWVEQVQVFLTGGKRLRGKR
;
A
#
# COMPACT_ATOMS: atom_id res chain seq x y z
N MET A 1 -3.16 9.48 26.67
CA MET A 1 -4.43 8.82 26.28
C MET A 1 -4.07 7.88 25.16
N ILE A 2 -4.21 6.58 25.41
CA ILE A 2 -3.62 5.53 24.59
C ILE A 2 -4.55 5.32 23.39
N GLU A 3 -4.02 5.58 22.19
CA GLU A 3 -4.64 5.37 20.88
C GLU A 3 -4.98 3.89 20.73
N ASN A 4 -6.15 3.49 21.21
CA ASN A 4 -6.65 2.11 21.12
C ASN A 4 -7.88 2.02 20.21
N SER A 5 -8.15 3.07 19.44
CA SER A 5 -9.31 3.14 18.53
C SER A 5 -9.08 2.42 17.20
N GLU A 6 -7.84 2.04 16.86
CA GLU A 6 -7.52 1.42 15.55
C GLU A 6 -8.01 -0.02 15.37
N MET A 7 -8.51 -0.68 16.43
CA MET A 7 -9.03 -2.06 16.36
C MET A 7 -10.56 -2.15 16.23
N GLN A 8 -11.30 -1.04 16.22
CA GLN A 8 -12.77 -1.04 16.07
C GLN A 8 -13.26 -0.46 14.73
N ASP A 9 -12.47 0.40 14.08
CA ASP A 9 -12.82 1.08 12.82
C ASP A 9 -12.20 0.42 11.56
N GLU A 10 -11.90 -0.88 11.61
CA GLU A 10 -11.28 -1.63 10.51
C GLU A 10 -11.94 -1.44 9.12
N PRO A 11 -13.27 -1.51 8.94
CA PRO A 11 -13.84 -1.45 7.60
C PRO A 11 -13.83 -0.05 6.98
N GLU A 12 -13.83 1.02 7.78
CA GLU A 12 -13.83 2.40 7.26
C GLU A 12 -12.41 2.85 6.93
N HIS A 13 -11.44 2.63 7.82
CA HIS A 13 -10.04 2.96 7.58
C HIS A 13 -9.47 2.23 6.35
N LEU A 14 -9.74 0.94 6.19
CA LEU A 14 -9.31 0.17 5.01
C LEU A 14 -9.86 0.76 3.70
N LYS A 15 -11.11 1.23 3.69
CA LYS A 15 -11.71 1.88 2.53
C LYS A 15 -11.04 3.22 2.25
N THR A 16 -10.82 4.05 3.28
CA THR A 16 -10.15 5.34 3.13
C THR A 16 -8.73 5.19 2.60
N ILE A 17 -7.97 4.21 3.12
CA ILE A 17 -6.63 3.89 2.64
C ILE A 17 -6.72 3.48 1.17
N ARG A 18 -7.56 2.51 0.83
CA ARG A 18 -7.74 2.03 -0.55
C ARG A 18 -8.12 3.15 -1.52
N ASP A 19 -9.10 3.98 -1.18
CA ASP A 19 -9.55 5.08 -2.04
C ASP A 19 -8.44 6.12 -2.20
N ARG A 20 -7.69 6.43 -1.13
CA ARG A 20 -6.54 7.32 -1.22
C ARG A 20 -5.46 6.76 -2.14
N LEU A 21 -5.13 5.48 -2.01
CA LEU A 21 -4.14 4.81 -2.87
C LEU A 21 -4.57 4.85 -4.34
N LEU A 22 -5.84 4.54 -4.64
CA LEU A 22 -6.38 4.55 -6.00
C LEU A 22 -6.43 5.94 -6.64
N ASN A 23 -6.59 6.99 -5.84
CA ASN A 23 -6.61 8.39 -6.32
C ASN A 23 -5.22 8.93 -6.71
N MET A 24 -4.13 8.19 -6.47
CA MET A 24 -2.76 8.65 -6.73
C MET A 24 -2.23 8.28 -8.13
N GLU A 25 -2.98 8.60 -9.19
CA GLU A 25 -2.71 8.09 -10.56
C GLU A 25 -1.27 8.23 -11.06
N SER A 26 -0.55 9.29 -10.68
CA SER A 26 0.79 9.57 -11.22
C SER A 26 1.92 8.72 -10.62
N TYR A 27 1.77 8.28 -9.36
CA TYR A 27 2.84 7.56 -8.63
C TYR A 27 2.36 6.23 -8.04
N PHE A 28 1.08 5.91 -8.18
CA PHE A 28 0.46 4.72 -7.60
C PHE A 28 1.19 3.43 -7.98
N PHE A 29 1.65 3.29 -9.23
CA PHE A 29 2.37 2.10 -9.67
C PHE A 29 3.73 1.92 -8.98
N GLU A 30 4.54 2.99 -8.86
CA GLU A 30 5.83 2.95 -8.18
C GLU A 30 5.67 2.78 -6.67
N MET A 31 4.63 3.41 -6.11
CA MET A 31 4.24 3.25 -4.72
C MET A 31 3.81 1.81 -4.40
N LEU A 32 3.02 1.16 -5.26
CA LEU A 32 2.66 -0.26 -5.11
C LEU A 32 3.87 -1.18 -5.16
N LYS A 33 4.83 -0.92 -6.08
CA LYS A 33 6.08 -1.69 -6.13
C LYS A 33 6.90 -1.53 -4.85
N LEU A 34 6.97 -0.31 -4.32
CA LEU A 34 7.65 -0.05 -3.06
C LEU A 34 6.95 -0.78 -1.91
N TYR A 35 5.63 -0.73 -1.85
CA TYR A 35 4.86 -1.45 -0.85
C TYR A 35 5.07 -2.98 -0.95
N GLN A 36 5.10 -3.54 -2.16
CA GLN A 36 5.43 -4.94 -2.38
C GLN A 36 6.82 -5.31 -1.85
N LYS A 37 7.82 -4.42 -1.98
CA LYS A 37 9.14 -4.61 -1.37
C LYS A 37 9.06 -4.63 0.15
N ILE A 38 8.25 -3.75 0.75
CA ILE A 38 8.03 -3.72 2.21
C ILE A 38 7.39 -5.02 2.69
N LEU A 39 6.38 -5.55 1.98
CA LEU A 39 5.76 -6.83 2.29
C LEU A 39 6.77 -7.99 2.23
N CYS A 40 7.62 -8.04 1.20
CA CYS A 40 8.62 -9.09 1.05
C CYS A 40 9.80 -8.98 2.04
N GLN A 41 10.28 -7.77 2.31
CA GLN A 41 11.49 -7.53 3.10
C GLN A 41 11.18 -7.26 4.58
N ARG A 42 9.92 -7.03 4.95
CA ARG A 42 9.42 -6.52 6.26
C ARG A 42 9.91 -5.12 6.62
N GLU A 43 11.10 -4.74 6.16
CA GLU A 43 11.76 -3.47 6.41
C GLU A 43 12.43 -2.95 5.15
N VAL A 44 12.16 -1.70 4.81
CA VAL A 44 12.82 -1.00 3.70
C VAL A 44 13.36 0.32 4.21
N VAL A 45 14.60 0.66 3.88
CA VAL A 45 15.18 1.96 4.28
C VAL A 45 14.32 3.12 3.75
N ALA A 46 13.97 4.03 4.65
CA ALA A 46 13.29 5.26 4.28
C ALA A 46 14.30 6.20 3.58
N VAL A 47 14.07 6.46 2.30
CA VAL A 47 14.85 7.37 1.45
C VAL A 47 14.11 8.68 1.17
N ASP A 48 12.99 8.92 1.86
CA ASP A 48 12.16 10.14 1.81
C ASP A 48 11.70 10.55 0.40
N SER A 49 11.52 9.55 -0.48
CA SER A 49 10.96 9.72 -1.83
C SER A 49 9.49 10.12 -1.78
N GLN A 50 8.94 10.57 -2.91
CA GLN A 50 7.55 11.02 -2.98
C GLN A 50 6.59 9.85 -2.70
N GLU A 51 6.84 8.68 -3.27
CA GLU A 51 6.05 7.45 -3.06
C GLU A 51 6.06 7.01 -1.58
N GLN A 52 7.20 7.17 -0.90
CA GLN A 52 7.30 6.89 0.54
C GLN A 52 6.45 7.84 1.36
N ARG A 53 6.48 9.14 1.03
CA ARG A 53 5.63 10.12 1.70
C ARG A 53 4.16 9.81 1.49
N GLU A 54 3.76 9.44 0.27
CA GLU A 54 2.38 9.06 0.00
C GLU A 54 1.95 7.81 0.77
N LEU A 55 2.81 6.79 0.87
CA LEU A 55 2.54 5.61 1.71
C LEU A 55 2.41 5.98 3.19
N LEU A 56 3.28 6.85 3.71
CA LEU A 56 3.20 7.33 5.09
C LEU A 56 1.93 8.14 5.33
N LEU A 57 1.58 9.03 4.39
CA LEU A 57 0.34 9.81 4.45
C LEU A 57 -0.88 8.91 4.38
N SER A 58 -0.83 7.83 3.59
CA SER A 58 -1.93 6.85 3.54
C SER A 58 -2.15 6.13 4.87
N GLY A 59 -1.16 6.10 5.77
CA GLY A 59 -1.24 5.33 7.02
C GLY A 59 -1.08 3.82 6.82
N LEU A 60 -0.82 3.36 5.58
CA LEU A 60 -0.54 1.96 5.27
C LEU A 60 0.80 1.51 5.88
N VAL A 61 1.79 2.41 5.89
CA VAL A 61 3.12 2.18 6.47
C VAL A 61 3.50 3.28 7.44
N ILE A 62 4.42 2.98 8.33
CA ILE A 62 5.07 3.93 9.23
C ILE A 62 6.58 3.92 9.04
N LYS A 63 7.21 5.05 9.37
CA LYS A 63 8.67 5.18 9.45
C LYS A 63 9.10 4.96 10.90
N GLN A 64 9.75 3.85 11.17
CA GLN A 64 10.27 3.48 12.48
C GLN A 64 11.77 3.19 12.38
N GLU A 65 12.58 3.83 13.22
CA GLU A 65 14.04 3.64 13.26
C GLU A 65 14.75 3.86 11.90
N GLY A 66 14.19 4.73 11.06
CA GLY A 66 14.73 4.99 9.71
C GLY A 66 14.29 3.99 8.64
N ASN A 67 13.48 2.99 9.00
CA ASN A 67 12.94 1.99 8.09
C ASN A 67 11.41 2.15 7.94
N LEU A 68 10.88 1.74 6.79
CA LEU A 68 9.47 1.67 6.49
C LEU A 68 8.96 0.26 6.81
N ARG A 69 7.85 0.22 7.53
CA ARG A 69 7.16 -1.00 7.97
C ARG A 69 5.66 -0.81 7.87
N VAL A 70 4.91 -1.88 7.63
CA VAL A 70 3.44 -1.81 7.60
C VAL A 70 2.92 -1.43 8.99
N HIS A 71 1.99 -0.47 9.05
CA HIS A 71 1.52 0.07 10.34
C HIS A 71 0.79 -0.97 11.18
N ASN A 72 -0.12 -1.70 10.54
CA ASN A 72 -0.97 -2.69 11.17
C ASN A 72 -0.86 -4.01 10.40
N CYS A 73 -0.70 -5.13 11.11
CA CYS A 73 -0.63 -6.47 10.51
C CYS A 73 -1.90 -6.85 9.75
N ILE A 74 -3.06 -6.29 10.11
CA ILE A 74 -4.32 -6.46 9.38
C ILE A 74 -4.20 -5.90 7.97
N TYR A 75 -3.45 -4.80 7.79
CA TYR A 75 -3.23 -4.23 6.46
C TYR A 75 -2.39 -5.15 5.58
N GLU A 76 -1.44 -5.90 6.15
CA GLU A 76 -0.70 -6.94 5.41
C GLU A 76 -1.62 -8.07 4.94
N LEU A 77 -2.70 -8.36 5.68
CA LEU A 77 -3.67 -9.41 5.33
C LEU A 77 -4.68 -8.96 4.27
N VAL A 78 -5.00 -7.66 4.23
CA VAL A 78 -5.98 -7.10 3.29
C VAL A 78 -5.32 -6.61 2.00
N PHE A 79 -4.18 -5.94 2.13
CA PHE A 79 -3.36 -5.46 1.03
C PHE A 79 -2.15 -6.38 0.86
N ASP A 80 -2.40 -7.67 0.71
CA ASP A 80 -1.36 -8.67 0.53
C ASP A 80 -0.72 -8.59 -0.88
N ALA A 81 0.23 -9.49 -1.15
CA ALA A 81 0.90 -9.56 -2.44
C ALA A 81 -0.07 -9.88 -3.60
N ASP A 82 -1.09 -10.72 -3.37
CA ASP A 82 -2.13 -11.04 -4.36
C ASP A 82 -2.96 -9.81 -4.70
N TRP A 83 -3.34 -9.01 -3.71
CA TRP A 83 -4.06 -7.76 -3.91
C TRP A 83 -3.23 -6.78 -4.74
N VAL A 84 -1.94 -6.61 -4.40
CA VAL A 84 -1.03 -5.75 -5.17
C VAL A 84 -0.92 -6.21 -6.62
N GLU A 85 -0.78 -7.52 -6.86
CA GLU A 85 -0.73 -8.08 -8.21
C GLU A 85 -2.03 -7.82 -8.97
N GLN A 86 -3.20 -8.06 -8.36
CA GLN A 86 -4.49 -7.80 -8.99
C GLN A 86 -4.65 -6.33 -9.38
N VAL A 87 -4.23 -5.40 -8.52
CA VAL A 87 -4.28 -3.96 -8.82
C VAL A 87 -3.30 -3.60 -9.93
N GLN A 88 -2.07 -4.13 -9.92
CA GLN A 88 -1.12 -3.93 -11.01
C GLN A 88 -1.66 -4.47 -12.34
N VAL A 89 -2.30 -5.64 -12.34
CA VAL A 89 -2.96 -6.23 -13.50
C VAL A 89 -4.15 -5.39 -13.95
N PHE A 90 -4.93 -4.81 -13.04
CA PHE A 90 -6.03 -3.90 -13.37
C PHE A 90 -5.52 -2.63 -14.09
N LEU A 91 -4.48 -1.99 -13.53
CA LEU A 91 -3.87 -0.78 -14.10
C LEU A 91 -3.19 -1.03 -15.45
N THR A 92 -2.52 -2.18 -15.61
CA THR A 92 -1.84 -2.56 -16.84
C THR A 92 -2.77 -3.20 -17.88
N GLY A 93 -3.83 -3.87 -17.42
CA GLY A 93 -4.82 -4.62 -18.18
C GLY A 93 -5.84 -3.75 -18.92
N GLY A 94 -6.00 -2.48 -18.54
CA GLY A 94 -6.64 -1.45 -19.37
C GLY A 94 -5.98 -1.25 -20.75
N LYS A 95 -4.80 -1.84 -20.97
CA LYS A 95 -4.17 -1.99 -22.30
C LYS A 95 -3.77 -3.44 -22.58
N ARG A 96 -4.67 -4.43 -22.46
CA ARG A 96 -4.58 -5.70 -23.24
C ARG A 96 -5.79 -6.62 -23.08
N LEU A 97 -6.88 -6.29 -23.78
CA LEU A 97 -7.62 -7.32 -24.50
C LEU A 97 -6.98 -7.47 -25.88
N ARG A 98 -5.87 -8.21 -25.95
CA ARG A 98 -5.49 -8.88 -27.19
C ARG A 98 -4.61 -10.10 -26.93
N GLY A 99 -5.28 -11.24 -26.83
CA GLY A 99 -4.82 -12.45 -27.50
C GLY A 99 -4.21 -13.54 -26.62
N LYS A 100 -4.79 -14.73 -26.82
CA LYS A 100 -4.37 -16.10 -26.49
C LYS A 100 -5.02 -16.65 -25.21
N ARG A 101 -5.86 -17.69 -25.27
CA ARG A 101 -6.05 -18.75 -26.27
C ARG A 101 -7.50 -18.92 -26.66
#